data_AF-A0A0F9WUK9-F1
#
_entry.id   AF-A0A0F9WUK9-F1
#
_cell.length_a   1.000
_cell.length_b   1.000
_cell.length_c   1.000
_cell.angle_alpha   90.00
_cell.angle_beta   90.00
_cell.angle_gamma   90.00
#
_symmetry.space_group_name_H-M   'P 1'
#
loop_
_entity.id
_entity.type
_entity.pdbx_description
1 polymer ?
#
loop_
_entity_poly.entity_id
_entity_poly.type
_entity_poly.pdbx_seq_one_letter_code
_entity_poly.pdbx_strand_id
1 'polypeptide(L)'
;MSLRSRLFVSVLFAAFVAALAVGIPLFLGADRLVEQAAERELGIMQRKLDRSITAEVDKALSLAALVARQPAVGQAVAFDDRQRLADIFVPGFDAMKTQYGVEQFQFHTPQGISFLRVHKPEKFGDDLSSFRFTVVEANANKTPVIGLERGRAGIGVRAVHPIEYNGRHVGTVEFGLGFGQEFISGLTDSADDEAELYIFPMDEVATFAAKDTADARSAATFQGEPLLDGATLARVRDGETVPTTSVIGGQPHVGVARPIKDFAGNVSGVAHLLTSQAALQAISSEISWTAAFAALLAMGLAIVVALFVGRRIGGAISGMADRMSQLAGGDLTTEIPALEQKDEIGRMANAVLAFKQAALEKQRVEA
;
A
#
# COMPACT_ATOMS: atom_id res chain seq x y z
N MET A 1 43.63 7.66 35.17
CA MET A 1 43.08 6.42 34.57
C MET A 1 44.22 5.48 34.21
N SER A 2 44.14 4.22 34.61
CA SER A 2 45.12 3.18 34.22
C SER A 2 45.01 2.86 32.73
N LEU A 3 46.07 2.32 32.11
CA LEU A 3 46.05 1.90 30.71
C LEU A 3 44.91 0.90 30.42
N ARG A 4 44.64 0.00 31.38
CA ARG A 4 43.51 -0.94 31.34
C ARG A 4 42.17 -0.22 31.16
N SER A 5 41.92 0.81 31.96
CA SER A 5 40.68 1.59 31.89
C SER A 5 40.55 2.36 30.58
N ARG A 6 41.66 2.87 30.02
CA ARG A 6 41.64 3.57 28.72
C ARG A 6 41.29 2.61 27.59
N LEU A 7 41.97 1.46 27.50
CA LEU A 7 41.70 0.45 26.48
C LEU A 7 40.26 -0.06 26.55
N PHE A 8 39.76 -0.33 27.75
CA PHE A 8 38.38 -0.77 27.97
C PHE A 8 37.37 0.27 27.46
N VAL A 9 37.54 1.54 27.85
CA VAL A 9 36.66 2.64 27.42
C VAL A 9 36.73 2.85 25.90
N SER A 10 37.92 2.76 25.28
CA SER A 10 38.06 2.94 23.83
C SER A 10 37.35 1.84 23.03
N VAL A 11 37.48 0.57 23.44
CA VAL A 11 36.80 -0.56 22.76
C VAL A 11 35.28 -0.45 22.94
N LEU A 12 34.82 -0.13 24.16
CA LEU A 12 33.39 0.09 24.40
C LEU A 12 32.84 1.26 23.60
N PHE A 13 33.57 2.37 23.53
CA PHE A 13 33.15 3.53 22.75
C PHE A 13 33.04 3.20 21.26
N ALA A 14 34.03 2.50 20.70
CA ALA A 14 33.99 2.07 19.30
C ALA A 14 32.80 1.13 19.02
N ALA A 15 32.54 0.17 19.91
CA ALA A 15 31.39 -0.73 19.78
C ALA A 15 30.05 0.00 19.93
N PHE A 16 29.97 0.97 20.83
CA PHE A 16 28.80 1.82 20.99
C PHE A 16 28.52 2.66 19.75
N VAL A 17 29.54 3.30 19.18
CA VAL A 17 29.41 4.06 17.93
C VAL A 17 28.97 3.15 16.77
N ALA A 18 29.54 1.95 16.65
CA ALA A 18 29.15 0.98 15.63
C ALA A 18 27.70 0.51 15.81
N ALA A 19 27.28 0.22 17.04
CA ALA A 19 25.91 -0.16 17.35
C ALA A 19 24.91 0.97 17.02
N LEU A 20 25.25 2.23 17.31
CA LEU A 20 24.42 3.37 16.92
C LEU A 20 24.36 3.56 15.40
N ALA A 21 25.49 3.41 14.71
CA ALA A 21 25.58 3.58 13.26
C ALA A 21 24.70 2.57 12.49
N VAL A 22 24.47 1.38 13.05
CA VAL A 22 23.60 0.35 12.46
C VAL A 22 22.17 0.43 13.01
N GLY A 23 22.03 0.60 14.32
CA GLY A 23 20.73 0.58 15.00
C GLY A 23 19.84 1.76 14.64
N ILE A 24 20.40 2.98 14.54
CA ILE A 24 19.60 4.17 14.22
C ILE A 24 18.98 4.08 12.82
N PRO A 25 19.73 3.78 11.74
CA PRO A 25 19.13 3.65 10.40
C PRO A 25 18.11 2.52 10.30
N LEU A 26 18.33 1.38 10.99
CA LEU A 26 17.36 0.28 11.00
C LEU A 26 16.06 0.69 11.68
N PHE A 27 16.15 1.37 12.82
CA PHE A 27 14.99 1.86 13.56
C PHE A 27 14.22 2.92 12.76
N LEU A 28 14.92 3.93 12.22
CA LEU A 28 14.30 4.97 11.38
C LEU A 28 13.80 4.44 10.03
N GLY A 29 14.41 3.36 9.52
CA GLY A 29 14.03 2.72 8.27
C GLY A 29 12.80 1.82 8.40
N ALA A 30 12.55 1.26 9.59
CA ALA A 30 11.42 0.37 9.83
C ALA A 30 10.07 1.05 9.54
N ASP A 31 9.87 2.29 10.01
CA ASP A 31 8.63 3.04 9.76
C ASP A 31 8.45 3.36 8.27
N ARG A 32 9.55 3.72 7.58
CA ARG A 32 9.52 3.99 6.13
C ARG A 32 9.19 2.74 5.33
N LEU A 33 9.64 1.56 5.76
CA LEU A 33 9.32 0.29 5.11
C LEU A 33 7.83 -0.03 5.24
N VAL A 34 7.22 0.25 6.39
CA VAL A 34 5.77 0.09 6.59
C VAL A 34 5.00 1.02 5.66
N GLU A 35 5.39 2.30 5.62
CA GLU A 35 4.74 3.29 4.74
C GLU A 35 4.88 2.92 3.25
N GLN A 36 6.08 2.54 2.81
CA GLN A 36 6.31 2.09 1.42
C GLN A 36 5.56 0.81 1.07
N ALA A 37 5.45 -0.13 2.02
CA ALA A 37 4.69 -1.35 1.82
C ALA A 37 3.19 -1.05 1.67
N ALA A 38 2.66 -0.14 2.50
CA ALA A 38 1.28 0.30 2.37
C ALA A 38 1.02 1.04 1.05
N GLU A 39 1.89 1.97 0.65
CA GLU A 39 1.77 2.65 -0.65
C GLU A 39 1.78 1.66 -1.81
N ARG A 40 2.65 0.64 -1.73
CA ARG A 40 2.71 -0.43 -2.72
C ARG A 40 1.40 -1.20 -2.81
N GLU A 41 0.83 -1.58 -1.67
CA GLU A 41 -0.43 -2.34 -1.61
C GLU A 41 -1.60 -1.51 -2.12
N LEU A 42 -1.73 -0.26 -1.68
CA LEU A 42 -2.71 0.68 -2.22
C LEU A 42 -2.54 0.88 -3.73
N GLY A 43 -1.31 0.90 -4.23
CA GLY A 43 -1.02 0.93 -5.66
C GLY A 43 -1.46 -0.35 -6.41
N ILE A 44 -1.40 -1.51 -5.77
CA ILE A 44 -1.93 -2.77 -6.32
C ILE A 44 -3.46 -2.71 -6.39
N MET A 45 -4.12 -2.31 -5.30
CA MET A 45 -5.57 -2.13 -5.25
C MET A 45 -6.06 -1.13 -6.30
N GLN A 46 -5.34 -0.01 -6.50
CA GLN A 46 -5.64 0.97 -7.54
C GLN A 46 -5.57 0.37 -8.95
N ARG A 47 -4.48 -0.32 -9.28
CA ARG A 47 -4.36 -0.99 -10.60
C ARG A 47 -5.42 -2.07 -10.77
N LYS A 48 -5.89 -2.69 -9.69
CA LYS A 48 -6.97 -3.67 -9.72
C LYS A 48 -8.32 -3.01 -9.96
N LEU A 49 -8.59 -1.88 -9.30
CA LEU A 49 -9.77 -1.05 -9.55
C LEU A 49 -9.85 -0.65 -11.03
N ASP A 50 -8.78 -0.04 -11.57
CA ASP A 50 -8.74 0.41 -12.96
C ASP A 50 -8.98 -0.77 -13.93
N ARG A 51 -8.29 -1.90 -13.72
CA ARG A 51 -8.47 -3.11 -14.52
C ARG A 51 -9.89 -3.68 -14.43
N SER A 52 -10.48 -3.66 -13.24
CA SER A 52 -11.84 -4.18 -13.04
C SER A 52 -12.87 -3.28 -13.73
N ILE A 53 -12.72 -1.96 -13.66
CA ILE A 53 -13.55 -1.02 -14.44
C ILE A 53 -13.43 -1.31 -15.93
N THR A 54 -12.20 -1.38 -16.46
CA THR A 54 -11.98 -1.67 -17.89
C THR A 54 -12.57 -3.01 -18.30
N ALA A 55 -12.40 -4.06 -17.50
CA ALA A 55 -12.94 -5.38 -17.79
C ALA A 55 -14.48 -5.38 -17.83
N GLU A 56 -15.13 -4.69 -16.88
CA GLU A 56 -16.59 -4.53 -16.88
C GLU A 56 -17.07 -3.74 -18.10
N VAL A 57 -16.33 -2.69 -18.51
CA VAL A 57 -16.61 -1.91 -19.72
C VAL A 57 -16.52 -2.76 -20.97
N ASP A 58 -15.43 -3.51 -21.14
CA ASP A 58 -15.19 -4.36 -22.31
C ASP A 58 -16.25 -5.47 -22.43
N LYS A 59 -16.65 -6.04 -21.28
CA LYS A 59 -17.74 -7.02 -21.19
C LYS A 59 -19.07 -6.40 -21.63
N ALA A 60 -19.43 -5.24 -21.09
CA ALA A 60 -20.63 -4.49 -21.46
C ALA A 60 -20.69 -4.20 -22.97
N LEU A 61 -19.57 -3.70 -23.50
CA LEU A 61 -19.43 -3.30 -24.90
C LEU A 61 -19.54 -4.52 -25.82
N SER A 62 -18.93 -5.64 -25.45
CA SER A 62 -19.03 -6.89 -26.21
C SER A 62 -20.47 -7.40 -26.31
N LEU A 63 -21.21 -7.37 -25.20
CA LEU A 63 -22.63 -7.73 -25.17
C LEU A 63 -23.47 -6.78 -26.03
N ALA A 64 -23.28 -5.48 -25.88
CA ALA A 64 -24.00 -4.46 -26.64
C ALA A 64 -23.73 -4.59 -28.14
N ALA A 65 -22.46 -4.76 -28.55
CA ALA A 65 -22.08 -4.92 -29.94
C ALA A 65 -22.65 -6.21 -30.56
N LEU A 66 -22.65 -7.31 -29.80
CA LEU A 66 -23.22 -8.58 -30.27
C LEU A 66 -24.71 -8.44 -30.53
N VAL A 67 -25.46 -7.84 -29.61
CA VAL A 67 -26.91 -7.64 -29.75
C VAL A 67 -27.22 -6.63 -30.86
N ALA A 68 -26.50 -5.52 -30.93
CA ALA A 68 -26.72 -4.47 -31.93
C ALA A 68 -26.54 -4.97 -33.38
N ARG A 69 -25.66 -5.96 -33.58
CA ARG A 69 -25.36 -6.52 -34.91
C ARG A 69 -26.30 -7.64 -35.34
N GLN A 70 -27.27 -8.04 -34.52
CA GLN A 70 -28.24 -9.06 -34.92
C GLN A 70 -29.27 -8.47 -35.89
N PRO A 71 -29.47 -9.05 -37.09
CA PRO A 71 -30.45 -8.53 -38.06
C PRO A 71 -31.87 -8.47 -37.49
N ALA A 72 -32.26 -9.44 -36.66
CA ALA A 72 -33.56 -9.47 -36.01
C ALA A 72 -33.77 -8.30 -35.04
N VAL A 73 -32.71 -7.82 -34.39
CA VAL A 73 -32.76 -6.66 -33.48
C VAL A 73 -32.97 -5.38 -34.27
N GLY A 74 -32.15 -5.14 -35.30
CA GLY A 74 -32.30 -3.98 -36.17
C GLY A 74 -33.68 -3.94 -36.83
N GLN A 75 -34.18 -5.07 -37.33
CA GLN A 75 -35.52 -5.17 -37.89
C GLN A 75 -36.59 -4.83 -36.85
N ALA A 76 -36.52 -5.43 -35.65
CA ALA A 76 -37.54 -5.22 -34.62
C ALA A 76 -37.61 -3.75 -34.17
N VAL A 77 -36.46 -3.10 -33.98
CA VAL A 77 -36.42 -1.66 -33.64
C VAL A 77 -36.93 -0.80 -34.80
N ALA A 78 -36.56 -1.12 -36.05
CA ALA A 78 -36.98 -0.35 -37.23
C ALA A 78 -38.50 -0.36 -37.49
N PHE A 79 -39.19 -1.41 -37.06
CA PHE A 79 -40.63 -1.60 -37.26
C PHE A 79 -41.43 -1.46 -35.95
N ASP A 80 -40.84 -0.89 -34.89
CA ASP A 80 -41.45 -0.72 -33.58
C ASP A 80 -42.00 -2.03 -32.95
N ASP A 81 -41.40 -3.17 -33.29
CA ASP A 81 -41.77 -4.51 -32.81
C ASP A 81 -41.09 -4.82 -31.47
N ARG A 82 -41.56 -4.14 -30.42
CA ARG A 82 -41.09 -4.35 -29.06
C ARG A 82 -41.29 -5.78 -28.56
N GLN A 83 -42.42 -6.40 -28.94
CA GLN A 83 -42.77 -7.74 -28.47
C GLN A 83 -41.72 -8.76 -28.93
N ARG A 84 -41.28 -8.67 -30.19
CA ARG A 84 -40.22 -9.55 -30.70
C ARG A 84 -38.91 -9.43 -29.92
N LEU A 85 -38.49 -8.22 -29.56
CA LEU A 85 -37.31 -8.05 -28.69
C LEU A 85 -37.53 -8.66 -27.31
N ALA A 86 -38.72 -8.48 -26.74
CA ALA A 86 -39.05 -9.03 -25.42
C ALA A 86 -39.01 -10.56 -25.44
N ASP A 87 -39.59 -11.20 -26.46
CA ASP A 87 -39.61 -12.66 -26.64
C ASP A 87 -38.20 -13.24 -26.76
N ILE A 88 -37.26 -12.50 -27.38
CA ILE A 88 -35.87 -12.92 -27.53
C ILE A 88 -35.07 -12.78 -26.23
N PHE A 89 -35.19 -11.64 -25.54
CA PHE A 89 -34.21 -11.27 -24.51
C PHE A 89 -34.70 -11.38 -23.06
N VAL A 90 -36.02 -11.24 -22.80
CA VAL A 90 -36.56 -11.30 -21.44
C VAL A 90 -36.34 -12.67 -20.79
N PRO A 91 -36.57 -13.81 -21.47
CA PRO A 91 -36.39 -15.12 -20.84
C PRO A 91 -34.97 -15.40 -20.34
N GLY A 92 -33.96 -14.82 -20.99
CA GLY A 92 -32.53 -15.01 -20.63
C GLY A 92 -32.00 -14.00 -19.61
N PHE A 93 -32.78 -12.98 -19.23
CA PHE A 93 -32.27 -11.87 -18.43
C PHE A 93 -31.85 -12.28 -17.02
N ASP A 94 -32.60 -13.17 -16.36
CA ASP A 94 -32.27 -13.61 -15.01
C ASP A 94 -30.90 -14.31 -14.94
N ALA A 95 -30.53 -15.08 -15.97
CA ALA A 95 -29.21 -15.69 -16.09
C ALA A 95 -28.13 -14.62 -16.31
N MET A 96 -28.38 -13.62 -17.17
CA MET A 96 -27.46 -12.49 -17.37
C MET A 96 -27.20 -11.69 -16.09
N LYS A 97 -28.26 -11.45 -15.32
CA LYS A 97 -28.18 -10.74 -14.05
C LYS A 97 -27.37 -11.52 -13.01
N THR A 98 -27.72 -12.79 -12.79
CA THR A 98 -27.14 -13.60 -11.71
C THR A 98 -25.74 -14.12 -11.99
N GLN A 99 -25.42 -14.43 -13.25
CA GLN A 99 -24.12 -15.04 -13.59
C GLN A 99 -23.09 -14.03 -14.11
N TYR A 100 -23.55 -12.90 -14.66
CA TYR A 100 -22.67 -11.96 -15.35
C TYR A 100 -22.77 -10.52 -14.82
N GLY A 101 -23.62 -10.27 -13.81
CA GLY A 101 -23.76 -8.96 -13.15
C GLY A 101 -24.46 -7.89 -14.01
N VAL A 102 -25.26 -8.32 -15.00
CA VAL A 102 -25.99 -7.37 -15.87
C VAL A 102 -27.20 -6.82 -15.10
N GLU A 103 -27.11 -5.56 -14.70
CA GLU A 103 -28.21 -4.88 -14.00
C GLU A 103 -29.15 -4.14 -14.95
N GLN A 104 -28.60 -3.67 -16.09
CA GLN A 104 -29.37 -2.97 -17.11
C GLN A 104 -29.13 -3.60 -18.46
N PHE A 105 -30.24 -3.89 -19.13
CA PHE A 105 -30.29 -4.23 -20.54
C PHE A 105 -31.50 -3.50 -21.12
N GLN A 106 -31.26 -2.56 -22.04
CA GLN A 106 -32.27 -1.65 -22.52
C GLN A 106 -32.05 -1.26 -23.99
N PHE A 107 -33.15 -1.09 -24.71
CA PHE A 107 -33.19 -0.58 -26.08
C PHE A 107 -33.79 0.83 -26.10
N HIS A 108 -33.29 1.67 -27.00
CA HIS A 108 -33.71 3.06 -27.13
C HIS A 108 -34.00 3.42 -28.58
N THR A 109 -34.94 4.35 -28.77
CA THR A 109 -35.18 4.97 -30.08
C THR A 109 -34.08 6.01 -30.42
N PRO A 110 -34.02 6.52 -31.66
CA PRO A 110 -33.07 7.58 -32.03
C PRO A 110 -33.27 8.88 -31.27
N GLN A 111 -34.46 9.10 -30.69
CA GLN A 111 -34.78 10.27 -29.87
C GLN A 111 -34.39 10.08 -28.39
N GLY A 112 -33.79 8.94 -28.02
CA GLY A 112 -33.46 8.63 -26.62
C GLY A 112 -34.66 8.19 -25.78
N ILE A 113 -35.75 7.75 -26.42
CA ILE A 113 -36.91 7.19 -25.71
C ILE A 113 -36.62 5.73 -25.33
N SER A 114 -36.97 5.35 -24.11
CA SER A 114 -36.95 3.95 -23.65
C SER A 114 -37.87 3.07 -24.50
N PHE A 115 -37.31 2.27 -25.40
CA PHE A 115 -38.09 1.39 -26.28
C PHE A 115 -38.47 0.08 -25.58
N LEU A 116 -37.49 -0.57 -24.95
CA LEU A 116 -37.68 -1.78 -24.15
C LEU A 116 -36.64 -1.86 -23.03
N ARG A 117 -37.08 -2.02 -21.79
CA ARG A 117 -36.22 -2.44 -20.67
C ARG A 117 -36.35 -3.94 -20.51
N VAL A 118 -35.34 -4.69 -20.93
CA VAL A 118 -35.37 -6.16 -20.78
C VAL A 118 -35.47 -6.55 -19.30
N HIS A 119 -34.79 -5.80 -18.44
CA HIS A 119 -34.81 -5.93 -16.98
C HIS A 119 -36.12 -5.47 -16.32
N LYS A 120 -37.01 -4.78 -17.05
CA LYS A 120 -38.28 -4.27 -16.55
C LYS A 120 -39.29 -3.99 -17.68
N PRO A 121 -39.78 -5.02 -18.41
CA PRO A 121 -40.46 -4.86 -19.70
C PRO A 121 -41.73 -4.01 -19.65
N GLU A 122 -42.37 -3.92 -18.50
CA GLU A 122 -43.57 -3.12 -18.27
C GLU A 122 -43.31 -1.60 -18.23
N LYS A 123 -42.04 -1.15 -18.16
CA LYS A 123 -41.67 0.27 -18.15
C LYS A 123 -40.96 0.70 -19.43
N PHE A 124 -41.68 1.39 -20.31
CA PHE A 124 -41.19 1.92 -21.59
C PHE A 124 -41.82 3.28 -21.90
N GLY A 125 -41.32 3.94 -22.94
CA GLY A 125 -41.87 5.18 -23.50
C GLY A 125 -41.40 6.46 -22.81
N ASP A 126 -40.62 6.37 -21.73
CA ASP A 126 -40.08 7.55 -21.07
C ASP A 126 -38.87 8.13 -21.82
N ASP A 127 -38.82 9.46 -21.84
CA ASP A 127 -37.69 10.24 -22.37
C ASP A 127 -36.52 10.22 -21.38
N LEU A 128 -35.36 9.81 -21.87
CA LEU A 128 -34.14 9.64 -21.09
C LEU A 128 -33.12 10.75 -21.33
N SER A 129 -33.37 11.65 -22.29
CA SER A 129 -32.39 12.60 -22.82
C SER A 129 -31.82 13.57 -21.78
N SER A 130 -32.53 13.81 -20.67
CA SER A 130 -32.09 14.71 -19.60
C SER A 130 -31.14 14.08 -18.58
N PHE A 131 -30.97 12.75 -18.58
CA PHE A 131 -30.14 12.06 -17.58
C PHE A 131 -29.39 10.82 -18.10
N ARG A 132 -29.62 10.39 -19.34
CA ARG A 132 -28.89 9.29 -20.02
C ARG A 132 -28.10 9.87 -21.19
N PHE A 133 -27.09 10.65 -20.87
CA PHE A 133 -26.25 11.35 -21.83
C PHE A 133 -25.44 10.40 -22.72
N THR A 134 -25.04 9.22 -22.23
CA THR A 134 -24.39 8.19 -23.07
C THR A 134 -25.30 7.71 -24.20
N VAL A 135 -26.61 7.58 -23.93
CA VAL A 135 -27.63 7.20 -24.93
C VAL A 135 -27.81 8.31 -25.96
N VAL A 136 -27.85 9.56 -25.51
CA VAL A 136 -27.95 10.73 -26.39
C VAL A 136 -26.73 10.81 -27.30
N GLU A 137 -25.53 10.67 -26.75
CA GLU A 137 -24.28 10.75 -27.50
C GLU A 137 -24.13 9.61 -28.52
N ALA A 138 -24.44 8.36 -28.12
CA ALA A 138 -24.40 7.22 -29.03
C ALA A 138 -25.40 7.35 -30.19
N ASN A 139 -26.60 7.88 -29.93
CA ASN A 139 -27.59 8.16 -30.97
C ASN A 139 -27.14 9.29 -31.92
N ALA A 140 -26.54 10.35 -31.37
CA ALA A 140 -26.10 11.51 -32.14
C ALA A 140 -24.90 11.18 -33.05
N ASN A 141 -23.88 10.55 -32.47
CA ASN A 141 -22.60 10.28 -33.14
C ASN A 141 -22.60 8.96 -33.91
N LYS A 142 -23.56 8.06 -33.63
CA LYS A 142 -23.65 6.72 -34.25
C LYS A 142 -22.40 5.90 -34.02
N THR A 143 -21.77 6.09 -32.86
CA THR A 143 -20.61 5.36 -32.39
C THR A 143 -20.91 4.76 -31.03
N PRO A 144 -20.27 3.63 -30.66
CA PRO A 144 -20.38 3.12 -29.30
C PRO A 144 -19.90 4.16 -28.29
N VAL A 145 -20.61 4.27 -27.17
CA VAL A 145 -20.25 5.13 -26.03
C VAL A 145 -20.14 4.24 -24.80
N ILE A 146 -19.04 4.39 -24.06
CA ILE A 146 -18.73 3.62 -22.86
C ILE A 146 -18.35 4.55 -21.73
N GLY A 147 -18.72 4.16 -20.53
CA GLY A 147 -18.22 4.82 -19.33
C GLY A 147 -19.11 4.60 -18.13
N LEU A 148 -18.67 5.15 -17.00
CA LEU A 148 -19.49 5.22 -15.82
C LEU A 148 -20.56 6.29 -16.03
N GLU A 149 -21.81 5.94 -15.80
CA GLU A 149 -22.91 6.90 -15.88
C GLU A 149 -23.91 6.64 -14.76
N ARG A 150 -24.36 7.73 -14.16
CA ARG A 150 -25.37 7.68 -13.11
C ARG A 150 -26.75 7.42 -13.70
N GLY A 151 -27.50 6.55 -13.05
CA GLY A 151 -28.92 6.34 -13.28
C GLY A 151 -29.70 6.45 -11.97
N ARG A 152 -31.01 6.18 -12.03
CA ARG A 152 -31.90 6.21 -10.86
C ARG A 152 -31.53 5.20 -9.76
N ALA A 153 -30.75 4.18 -10.10
CA ALA A 153 -30.32 3.13 -9.17
C ALA A 153 -28.87 3.30 -8.68
N GLY A 154 -28.21 4.42 -8.99
CA GLY A 154 -26.80 4.66 -8.67
C GLY A 154 -25.92 4.76 -9.91
N ILE A 155 -24.60 4.67 -9.72
CA ILE A 155 -23.63 4.64 -10.81
C ILE A 155 -23.51 3.21 -11.35
N GLY A 156 -23.31 3.07 -12.65
CA GLY A 156 -23.02 1.78 -13.26
C GLY A 156 -22.09 1.95 -14.43
N VAL A 157 -21.35 0.89 -14.75
CA VAL A 157 -20.62 0.82 -16.02
C VAL A 157 -21.65 0.64 -17.12
N ARG A 158 -21.69 1.54 -18.10
CA ARG A 158 -22.62 1.49 -19.22
C ARG A 158 -21.85 1.38 -20.52
N ALA A 159 -22.36 0.54 -21.42
CA ALA A 159 -21.96 0.52 -22.81
C ALA A 159 -23.19 0.61 -23.69
N VAL A 160 -23.24 1.66 -24.50
CA VAL A 160 -24.30 1.92 -25.46
C VAL A 160 -23.74 1.71 -26.86
N HIS A 161 -24.43 0.89 -27.66
CA HIS A 161 -24.05 0.61 -29.04
C HIS A 161 -25.18 1.01 -29.99
N PRO A 162 -24.89 1.71 -31.11
CA PRO A 162 -25.89 2.02 -32.13
C PRO A 162 -26.39 0.75 -32.81
N ILE A 163 -27.68 0.72 -33.12
CA ILE A 163 -28.35 -0.35 -33.85
C ILE A 163 -28.62 0.15 -35.26
N GLU A 164 -28.25 -0.66 -36.24
CA GLU A 164 -28.48 -0.36 -37.65
C GLU A 164 -29.42 -1.36 -38.30
N TYR A 165 -30.22 -0.88 -39.24
CA TYR A 165 -31.02 -1.70 -40.14
C TYR A 165 -30.89 -1.15 -41.56
N ASN A 166 -30.43 -1.97 -42.51
CA ASN A 166 -30.16 -1.58 -43.90
C ASN A 166 -29.32 -0.30 -44.05
N GLY A 167 -28.27 -0.17 -43.22
CA GLY A 167 -27.36 0.99 -43.24
C GLY A 167 -27.95 2.27 -42.63
N ARG A 168 -29.12 2.19 -42.01
CA ARG A 168 -29.74 3.30 -41.28
C ARG A 168 -29.70 3.05 -39.78
N HIS A 169 -29.29 4.06 -39.02
CA HIS A 169 -29.41 4.08 -37.56
C HIS A 169 -30.89 4.06 -37.14
N VAL A 170 -31.27 3.09 -36.33
CA VAL A 170 -32.67 2.90 -35.86
C VAL A 170 -32.82 3.02 -34.36
N GLY A 171 -31.73 3.10 -33.60
CA GLY A 171 -31.77 3.24 -32.14
C GLY A 171 -30.47 2.79 -31.50
N THR A 172 -30.47 2.58 -30.18
CA THR A 172 -29.31 2.03 -29.47
C THR A 172 -29.71 0.87 -28.57
N VAL A 173 -28.74 0.02 -28.24
CA VAL A 173 -28.82 -0.96 -27.17
C VAL A 173 -27.81 -0.62 -26.10
N GLU A 174 -28.21 -0.76 -24.86
CA GLU A 174 -27.40 -0.51 -23.67
C GLU A 174 -27.29 -1.79 -22.84
N PHE A 175 -26.07 -2.08 -22.42
CA PHE A 175 -25.79 -2.97 -21.31
C PHE A 175 -25.16 -2.16 -20.19
N GLY A 176 -25.57 -2.44 -18.97
CA GLY A 176 -24.91 -1.86 -17.81
C GLY A 176 -24.80 -2.80 -16.64
N LEU A 177 -23.66 -2.69 -15.97
CA LEU A 177 -23.22 -3.60 -14.94
C LEU A 177 -23.12 -2.91 -13.61
N GLY A 178 -23.36 -3.69 -12.56
CA GLY A 178 -23.38 -3.22 -11.19
C GLY A 178 -22.03 -2.65 -10.78
N PHE A 179 -22.07 -1.47 -10.20
CA PHE A 179 -20.91 -0.79 -9.63
C PHE A 179 -21.18 -0.53 -8.15
N GLY A 180 -21.28 -1.61 -7.38
CA GLY A 180 -21.71 -1.61 -5.98
C GLY A 180 -20.97 -2.66 -5.16
N GLN A 181 -21.68 -3.31 -4.23
CA GLN A 181 -21.07 -4.22 -3.24
C GLN A 181 -20.23 -5.34 -3.87
N GLU A 182 -20.76 -6.04 -4.87
CA GLU A 182 -20.06 -7.15 -5.53
C GLU A 182 -18.77 -6.68 -6.20
N PHE A 183 -18.80 -5.51 -6.84
CA PHE A 183 -17.64 -4.91 -7.49
C PHE A 183 -16.54 -4.58 -6.48
N ILE A 184 -16.85 -3.87 -5.38
CA ILE A 184 -15.83 -3.49 -4.40
C ILE A 184 -15.30 -4.67 -3.60
N SER A 185 -16.13 -5.70 -3.36
CA SER A 185 -15.69 -6.93 -2.69
C SER A 185 -14.68 -7.68 -3.57
N GLY A 186 -14.80 -7.54 -4.89
CA GLY A 186 -13.82 -8.03 -5.84
C GLY A 186 -12.49 -7.27 -5.82
N LEU A 187 -12.37 -6.12 -5.14
CA LEU A 187 -11.11 -5.35 -5.06
C LEU A 187 -10.21 -5.83 -3.91
N THR A 188 -10.79 -6.38 -2.84
CA THR A 188 -10.12 -6.82 -1.62
C THR A 188 -9.82 -8.32 -1.70
N ASP A 189 -8.60 -8.71 -2.08
CA ASP A 189 -8.20 -10.14 -2.13
C ASP A 189 -7.66 -10.66 -0.80
N SER A 190 -7.07 -9.78 0.01
CA SER A 190 -6.52 -10.14 1.32
C SER A 190 -7.54 -9.85 2.42
N ALA A 191 -7.41 -10.55 3.54
CA ALA A 191 -8.24 -10.30 4.73
C ALA A 191 -7.93 -8.94 5.42
N ASP A 192 -6.89 -8.26 4.96
CA ASP A 192 -6.35 -7.02 5.54
C ASP A 192 -6.64 -5.78 4.67
N ASP A 193 -7.21 -5.98 3.48
CA ASP A 193 -7.58 -4.91 2.56
C ASP A 193 -9.07 -4.64 2.65
N GLU A 194 -9.41 -3.35 2.68
CA GLU A 194 -10.78 -2.88 2.83
C GLU A 194 -11.06 -1.79 1.79
N ALA A 195 -12.33 -1.64 1.41
CA ALA A 195 -12.76 -0.63 0.47
C ALA A 195 -14.14 -0.06 0.81
N GLU A 196 -14.32 1.23 0.52
CA GLU A 196 -15.62 1.89 0.51
C GLU A 196 -15.85 2.58 -0.84
N LEU A 197 -17.10 2.61 -1.28
CA LEU A 197 -17.53 3.34 -2.45
C LEU A 197 -18.53 4.42 -2.04
N TYR A 198 -18.27 5.65 -2.46
CA TYR A 198 -19.18 6.78 -2.29
C TYR A 198 -19.65 7.25 -3.66
N ILE A 199 -20.94 7.60 -3.77
CA ILE A 199 -21.52 8.14 -5.00
C ILE A 199 -22.06 9.52 -4.66
N PHE A 200 -21.61 10.54 -5.39
CA PHE A 200 -22.10 11.89 -5.16
C PHE A 200 -23.56 12.05 -5.64
N PRO A 201 -24.41 12.88 -5.03
CA PRO A 201 -25.72 13.26 -5.55
C PRO A 201 -25.60 14.11 -6.83
N MET A 202 -26.69 14.22 -7.60
CA MET A 202 -26.72 14.96 -8.88
C MET A 202 -26.76 16.48 -8.65
N ASP A 203 -27.47 16.93 -7.60
CA ASP A 203 -27.78 18.35 -7.39
C ASP A 203 -27.14 18.96 -6.12
N GLU A 204 -26.54 18.17 -5.24
CA GLU A 204 -26.00 18.66 -3.96
C GLU A 204 -24.49 18.42 -3.87
N VAL A 205 -23.77 19.54 -3.88
CA VAL A 205 -22.30 19.58 -3.89
C VAL A 205 -21.75 20.43 -2.77
N ALA A 206 -22.44 21.49 -2.42
CA ALA A 206 -21.87 22.57 -1.63
C ALA A 206 -21.95 22.33 -0.11
N THR A 207 -22.68 21.30 0.35
CA THR A 207 -22.98 21.11 1.77
C THR A 207 -22.97 19.64 2.16
N PHE A 208 -21.78 19.04 2.25
CA PHE A 208 -21.62 17.79 3.01
C PHE A 208 -21.21 18.15 4.43
N ALA A 209 -22.14 18.07 5.37
CA ALA A 209 -21.77 18.00 6.77
C ALA A 209 -21.20 16.60 7.08
N ALA A 210 -20.41 16.45 8.13
CA ALA A 210 -19.87 15.15 8.55
C ALA A 210 -20.95 14.07 8.85
N LYS A 211 -22.24 14.43 8.91
CA LYS A 211 -23.37 13.51 9.08
C LYS A 211 -23.93 12.97 7.76
N ASP A 212 -23.68 13.64 6.63
CA ASP A 212 -24.28 13.29 5.33
C ASP A 212 -23.46 12.23 4.58
N THR A 213 -22.35 11.77 5.17
CA THR A 213 -21.45 10.77 4.57
C THR A 213 -22.04 9.36 4.63
N ALA A 214 -22.92 9.09 5.59
CA ALA A 214 -23.67 7.83 5.70
C ALA A 214 -24.60 7.62 4.51
N ASP A 215 -25.30 8.68 4.11
CA ASP A 215 -26.24 8.63 2.99
C ASP A 215 -25.54 8.58 1.62
N ALA A 216 -24.26 9.00 1.55
CA ALA A 216 -23.45 9.00 0.33
C ALA A 216 -22.68 7.69 0.11
N ARG A 217 -22.41 6.92 1.16
CA ARG A 217 -21.69 5.65 1.06
C ARG A 217 -22.59 4.59 0.43
N SER A 218 -22.23 4.17 -0.78
CA SER A 218 -23.00 3.19 -1.56
C SER A 218 -22.67 1.75 -1.19
N ALA A 219 -21.43 1.46 -0.79
CA ALA A 219 -20.97 0.11 -0.47
C ALA A 219 -19.71 0.14 0.39
N ALA A 220 -19.50 -0.89 1.21
CA ALA A 220 -18.29 -1.10 2.00
C ALA A 220 -17.99 -2.59 2.16
N THR A 221 -16.71 -2.98 2.22
CA THR A 221 -16.30 -4.38 2.47
C THR A 221 -16.29 -4.75 3.95
N PHE A 222 -16.38 -3.76 4.84
CA PHE A 222 -16.46 -3.94 6.29
C PHE A 222 -17.78 -3.43 6.88
N GLN A 223 -18.02 -3.80 8.12
CA GLN A 223 -19.13 -3.32 8.93
C GLN A 223 -18.72 -2.11 9.77
N GLY A 224 -19.47 -1.01 9.70
CA GLY A 224 -19.20 0.19 10.49
C GLY A 224 -19.75 1.46 9.83
N GLU A 225 -19.55 2.61 10.48
CA GLU A 225 -19.85 3.92 9.91
C GLU A 225 -18.89 4.28 8.76
N PRO A 226 -19.30 5.17 7.83
CA PRO A 226 -18.41 5.69 6.79
C PRO A 226 -17.16 6.34 7.37
N LEU A 227 -16.01 6.10 6.74
CA LEU A 227 -14.72 6.58 7.23
C LEU A 227 -14.34 7.96 6.73
N LEU A 228 -14.90 8.41 5.60
CA LEU A 228 -14.59 9.72 5.03
C LEU A 228 -15.48 10.80 5.62
N ASP A 229 -14.88 11.94 5.94
CA ASP A 229 -15.59 13.16 6.31
C ASP A 229 -15.95 14.02 5.09
N GLY A 230 -16.86 14.99 5.29
CA GLY A 230 -17.30 15.89 4.21
C GLY A 230 -16.15 16.71 3.60
N ALA A 231 -15.12 17.05 4.39
CA ALA A 231 -13.96 17.79 3.92
C ALA A 231 -13.11 16.96 2.95
N THR A 232 -12.89 15.69 3.26
CA THR A 232 -12.17 14.76 2.38
C THR A 232 -12.94 14.50 1.10
N LEU A 233 -14.26 14.27 1.19
CA LEU A 233 -15.11 14.10 0.02
C LEU A 233 -15.10 15.32 -0.90
N ALA A 234 -15.13 16.54 -0.36
CA ALA A 234 -15.03 17.78 -1.14
C ALA A 234 -13.70 17.88 -1.90
N ARG A 235 -12.57 17.60 -1.24
CA ARG A 235 -11.25 17.60 -1.91
C ARG A 235 -11.16 16.56 -3.02
N VAL A 236 -11.66 15.36 -2.78
CA VAL A 236 -11.68 14.31 -3.82
C VAL A 236 -12.57 14.70 -4.99
N ARG A 237 -13.68 15.39 -4.72
CA ARG A 237 -14.56 15.93 -5.77
C ARG A 237 -13.85 16.92 -6.69
N ASP A 238 -12.94 17.73 -6.15
CA ASP A 238 -12.09 18.65 -6.92
C ASP A 238 -11.00 17.91 -7.73
N GLY A 239 -10.99 16.57 -7.65
CA GLY A 239 -10.09 15.69 -8.39
C GLY A 239 -8.84 15.30 -7.61
N GLU A 240 -8.73 15.68 -6.33
CA GLU A 240 -7.58 15.31 -5.51
C GLU A 240 -7.60 13.81 -5.14
N THR A 241 -6.40 13.23 -5.07
CA THR A 241 -6.21 11.95 -4.39
C THR A 241 -5.78 12.26 -2.96
N VAL A 242 -6.58 11.84 -1.98
CA VAL A 242 -6.38 12.21 -0.57
C VAL A 242 -5.93 10.99 0.23
N PRO A 243 -4.73 10.99 0.82
CA PRO A 243 -4.31 9.99 1.79
C PRO A 243 -5.18 10.06 3.05
N THR A 244 -5.50 8.91 3.63
CA THR A 244 -6.38 8.80 4.79
C THR A 244 -5.83 7.82 5.82
N THR A 245 -6.17 8.03 7.08
CA THR A 245 -5.93 7.06 8.15
C THR A 245 -7.23 6.78 8.87
N SER A 246 -7.52 5.51 9.14
CA SER A 246 -8.79 5.08 9.72
C SER A 246 -8.58 3.89 10.66
N VAL A 247 -9.57 3.56 11.47
CA VAL A 247 -9.55 2.38 12.33
C VAL A 247 -10.75 1.52 12.01
N ILE A 248 -10.51 0.28 11.58
CA ILE A 248 -11.54 -0.70 11.23
C ILE A 248 -11.34 -1.92 12.14
N GLY A 249 -12.39 -2.34 12.85
CA GLY A 249 -12.29 -3.48 13.77
C GLY A 249 -11.23 -3.32 14.88
N GLY A 250 -10.89 -2.07 15.24
CA GLY A 250 -9.81 -1.76 16.20
C GLY A 250 -8.40 -1.80 15.60
N GLN A 251 -8.23 -2.09 14.31
CA GLN A 251 -6.95 -2.10 13.63
C GLN A 251 -6.69 -0.81 12.85
N PRO A 252 -5.50 -0.21 12.95
CA PRO A 252 -5.14 0.97 12.18
C PRO A 252 -4.99 0.61 10.70
N HIS A 253 -5.65 1.38 9.84
CA HIS A 253 -5.56 1.29 8.40
C HIS A 253 -5.01 2.60 7.85
N VAL A 254 -4.17 2.49 6.82
CA VAL A 254 -3.88 3.59 5.93
C VAL A 254 -4.65 3.37 4.64
N GLY A 255 -5.03 4.46 4.00
CA GLY A 255 -5.82 4.38 2.80
C GLY A 255 -5.65 5.59 1.91
N VAL A 256 -6.36 5.54 0.80
CA VAL A 256 -6.38 6.60 -0.19
C VAL A 256 -7.79 6.73 -0.76
N ALA A 257 -8.33 7.94 -0.69
CA ALA A 257 -9.60 8.31 -1.29
C ALA A 257 -9.33 8.92 -2.68
N ARG A 258 -9.96 8.37 -3.71
CA ARG A 258 -9.70 8.72 -5.11
C ARG A 258 -10.96 9.03 -5.90
N PRO A 259 -10.90 10.00 -6.82
CA PRO A 259 -12.04 10.36 -7.64
C PRO A 259 -12.33 9.26 -8.66
N ILE A 260 -13.60 8.92 -8.80
CA ILE A 260 -14.13 8.11 -9.89
C ILE A 260 -14.79 9.07 -10.87
N LYS A 261 -14.34 9.05 -12.12
CA LYS A 261 -14.87 9.91 -13.18
C LYS A 261 -15.96 9.20 -13.97
N ASP A 262 -17.01 9.94 -14.33
CA ASP A 262 -17.99 9.48 -15.30
C ASP A 262 -17.48 9.59 -16.75
N PHE A 263 -18.30 9.15 -17.71
CA PHE A 263 -17.98 9.19 -19.13
C PHE A 263 -17.70 10.62 -19.65
N ALA A 264 -18.24 11.65 -19.00
CA ALA A 264 -18.02 13.06 -19.34
C ALA A 264 -16.78 13.65 -18.65
N GLY A 265 -16.08 12.86 -17.83
CA GLY A 265 -14.87 13.26 -17.11
C GLY A 265 -15.13 13.96 -15.76
N ASN A 266 -16.39 14.10 -15.34
CA ASN A 266 -16.73 14.71 -14.06
C ASN A 266 -16.56 13.70 -12.92
N VAL A 267 -16.17 14.17 -11.74
CA VAL A 267 -16.06 13.30 -10.56
C VAL A 267 -17.46 12.94 -10.07
N SER A 268 -17.82 11.67 -10.24
CA SER A 268 -19.15 11.13 -9.94
C SER A 268 -19.19 10.30 -8.65
N GLY A 269 -18.04 9.94 -8.09
CA GLY A 269 -17.92 9.21 -6.83
C GLY A 269 -16.49 9.12 -6.30
N VAL A 270 -16.30 8.37 -5.23
CA VAL A 270 -15.02 8.14 -4.56
C VAL A 270 -14.80 6.66 -4.33
N ALA A 271 -13.64 6.15 -4.76
CA ALA A 271 -13.11 4.88 -4.28
C ALA A 271 -12.19 5.16 -3.10
N HIS A 272 -12.53 4.65 -1.92
CA HIS A 272 -11.68 4.66 -0.75
C HIS A 272 -11.07 3.27 -0.59
N LEU A 273 -9.76 3.16 -0.78
CA LEU A 273 -9.02 1.90 -0.70
C LEU A 273 -8.17 1.95 0.57
N LEU A 274 -8.20 0.90 1.38
CA LEU A 274 -7.52 0.83 2.66
C LEU A 274 -6.77 -0.49 2.80
N THR A 275 -5.67 -0.45 3.54
CA THR A 275 -4.89 -1.62 3.91
C THR A 275 -4.44 -1.53 5.36
N SER A 276 -4.41 -2.66 6.06
CA SER A 276 -4.06 -2.74 7.48
C SER A 276 -2.59 -2.42 7.73
N GLN A 277 -2.32 -1.45 8.60
CA GLN A 277 -0.96 -1.20 9.08
C GLN A 277 -0.50 -2.29 10.04
N ALA A 278 -1.40 -3.01 10.73
CA ALA A 278 -1.03 -3.99 11.74
C ALA A 278 -0.24 -5.17 11.14
N ALA A 279 -0.65 -5.65 9.96
CA ALA A 279 0.07 -6.68 9.23
C ALA A 279 1.49 -6.22 8.85
N LEU A 280 1.63 -4.97 8.42
CA LEU A 280 2.91 -4.38 8.04
C LEU A 280 3.80 -4.08 9.28
N GLN A 281 3.19 -3.67 10.38
CA GLN A 281 3.86 -3.40 11.65
C GLN A 281 4.35 -4.68 12.33
N ALA A 282 3.64 -5.80 12.19
CA ALA A 282 4.11 -7.10 12.70
C ALA A 282 5.49 -7.44 12.09
N ILE A 283 5.63 -7.26 10.77
CA ILE A 283 6.88 -7.46 10.04
C ILE A 283 7.97 -6.49 10.52
N SER A 284 7.65 -5.20 10.70
CA SER A 284 8.63 -4.20 11.15
C SER A 284 9.08 -4.41 12.60
N SER A 285 8.18 -4.87 13.46
CA SER A 285 8.46 -5.17 14.86
C SER A 285 9.42 -6.36 15.00
N GLU A 286 9.26 -7.39 14.17
CA GLU A 286 10.15 -8.54 14.13
C GLU A 286 11.55 -8.13 13.68
N ILE A 287 11.64 -7.29 12.64
CA ILE A 287 12.91 -6.71 12.16
C ILE A 287 13.58 -5.91 13.28
N SER A 288 12.82 -5.07 13.99
CA SER A 288 13.33 -4.23 15.07
C SER A 288 13.86 -5.05 16.26
N TRP A 289 13.14 -6.09 16.68
CA TRP A 289 13.61 -6.98 17.75
C TRP A 289 14.84 -7.79 17.35
N THR A 290 14.88 -8.27 16.11
CA THR A 290 16.04 -8.99 15.58
C THR A 290 17.26 -8.07 15.52
N ALA A 291 17.10 -6.82 15.08
CA ALA A 291 18.15 -5.81 15.08
C ALA A 291 18.62 -5.46 16.50
N ALA A 292 17.70 -5.27 17.44
CA ALA A 292 18.02 -4.97 18.83
C ALA A 292 18.80 -6.12 19.49
N PHE A 293 18.39 -7.37 19.24
CA PHE A 293 19.09 -8.55 19.74
C PHE A 293 20.50 -8.67 19.15
N ALA A 294 20.64 -8.46 17.84
CA ALA A 294 21.95 -8.44 17.19
C ALA A 294 22.88 -7.34 17.75
N ALA A 295 22.34 -6.14 18.02
CA ALA A 295 23.10 -5.05 18.63
C ALA A 295 23.53 -5.36 20.06
N LEU A 296 22.63 -5.95 20.88
CA LEU A 296 22.95 -6.41 22.23
C LEU A 296 24.03 -7.50 22.23
N LEU A 297 23.93 -8.46 21.31
CA LEU A 297 24.93 -9.52 21.17
C LEU A 297 26.30 -8.97 20.76
N ALA A 298 26.33 -8.01 19.81
CA ALA A 298 27.56 -7.32 19.41
C ALA A 298 28.17 -6.52 20.57
N MET A 299 27.35 -5.82 21.36
CA MET A 299 27.79 -5.09 22.55
C MET A 299 28.36 -6.04 23.62
N GLY A 300 27.68 -7.18 23.85
CA GLY A 300 28.16 -8.22 24.75
C GLY A 300 29.53 -8.76 24.33
N LEU A 301 29.70 -9.06 23.03
CA LEU A 301 30.98 -9.49 22.48
C LEU A 301 32.07 -8.42 22.65
N ALA A 302 31.73 -7.15 22.41
CA ALA A 302 32.66 -6.04 22.60
C ALA A 302 33.11 -5.89 24.06
N ILE A 303 32.21 -6.09 25.04
CA ILE A 303 32.55 -6.11 26.47
C ILE A 303 33.54 -7.25 26.74
N VAL A 304 33.27 -8.47 26.23
CA VAL A 304 34.16 -9.63 26.41
C VAL A 304 35.55 -9.34 25.82
N VAL A 305 35.62 -8.78 24.61
CA VAL A 305 36.88 -8.40 23.96
C VAL A 305 37.60 -7.31 24.75
N ALA A 306 36.88 -6.28 25.22
CA ALA A 306 37.44 -5.19 26.02
C ALA A 306 38.02 -5.69 27.35
N LEU A 307 37.32 -6.60 28.04
CA LEU A 307 37.80 -7.24 29.26
C LEU A 307 39.03 -8.11 29.00
N PHE A 308 39.02 -8.89 27.91
CA PHE A 308 40.14 -9.75 27.53
C PHE A 308 41.40 -8.92 27.21
N VAL A 309 41.28 -7.91 26.35
CA VAL A 309 42.38 -7.01 25.96
C VAL A 309 42.86 -6.19 27.16
N GLY A 310 41.95 -5.64 27.95
CA GLY A 310 42.28 -4.85 29.13
C GLY A 310 43.03 -5.66 30.20
N ARG A 311 42.63 -6.91 30.44
CA ARG A 311 43.31 -7.82 31.38
C ARG A 311 44.66 -8.28 30.85
N ARG A 312 44.75 -8.70 29.58
CA ARG A 312 45.96 -9.31 29.00
C ARG A 312 47.03 -8.26 28.68
N ILE A 313 46.69 -7.26 27.87
CA ILE A 313 47.66 -6.26 27.39
C ILE A 313 47.87 -5.19 28.47
N GLY A 314 46.79 -4.58 28.93
CA GLY A 314 46.87 -3.54 29.94
C GLY A 314 47.45 -4.05 31.27
N GLY A 315 47.33 -5.36 31.55
CA GLY A 315 47.98 -5.98 32.70
C GLY A 315 49.47 -6.23 32.53
N ALA A 316 49.89 -6.75 31.39
CA ALA A 316 51.31 -6.97 31.11
C ALA A 316 52.10 -5.65 31.09
N ILE A 317 51.55 -4.61 30.45
CA ILE A 317 52.22 -3.30 30.36
C ILE A 317 52.31 -2.63 31.73
N SER A 318 51.23 -2.61 32.53
CA SER A 318 51.29 -2.07 33.89
C SER A 318 52.27 -2.84 34.77
N GLY A 319 52.28 -4.18 34.69
CA GLY A 319 53.24 -4.99 35.45
C GLY A 319 54.69 -4.69 35.05
N MET A 320 54.97 -4.49 33.76
CA MET A 320 56.31 -4.11 33.31
C MET A 320 56.72 -2.71 33.77
N ALA A 321 55.80 -1.74 33.74
CA ALA A 321 56.03 -0.40 34.26
C ALA A 321 56.32 -0.40 35.77
N ASP A 322 55.57 -1.18 36.54
CA ASP A 322 55.78 -1.32 37.99
C ASP A 322 57.16 -1.93 38.30
N ARG A 323 57.59 -2.96 37.55
CA ARG A 323 58.92 -3.56 37.71
C ARG A 323 60.05 -2.60 37.33
N MET A 324 59.89 -1.84 36.26
CA MET A 324 60.88 -0.83 35.87
C MET A 324 61.01 0.26 36.94
N SER A 325 59.90 0.67 37.56
CA SER A 325 59.91 1.63 38.67
C SER A 325 60.64 1.08 39.90
N GLN A 326 60.42 -0.19 40.26
CA GLN A 326 61.14 -0.86 41.35
C GLN A 326 62.65 -0.97 41.08
N LEU A 327 63.02 -1.35 39.85
CA LEU A 327 64.41 -1.46 39.43
C LEU A 327 65.13 -0.11 39.47
N ALA A 328 64.47 0.96 39.00
CA ALA A 328 64.96 2.33 39.09
C ALA A 328 65.08 2.83 40.54
N GLY A 329 64.24 2.32 41.44
CA GLY A 329 64.32 2.55 42.88
C GLY A 329 65.40 1.74 43.61
N GLY A 330 66.16 0.89 42.89
CA GLY A 330 67.27 0.10 43.44
C GLY A 330 66.90 -1.32 43.87
N ASP A 331 65.66 -1.78 43.68
CA ASP A 331 65.31 -3.18 43.94
C ASP A 331 65.72 -4.08 42.75
N LEU A 332 66.90 -4.67 42.86
CA LEU A 332 67.42 -5.64 41.87
C LEU A 332 67.00 -7.09 42.14
N THR A 333 66.16 -7.35 43.15
CA THR A 333 65.70 -8.72 43.45
C THR A 333 64.46 -9.10 42.66
N THR A 334 63.70 -8.12 42.20
CA THR A 334 62.43 -8.28 41.48
C THR A 334 62.56 -9.13 40.19
N GLU A 335 61.68 -10.13 40.04
CA GLU A 335 61.56 -10.92 38.81
C GLU A 335 60.79 -10.18 37.71
N ILE A 336 61.27 -10.31 36.47
CA ILE A 336 60.69 -9.64 35.30
C ILE A 336 59.70 -10.62 34.64
N PRO A 337 58.40 -10.27 34.55
CA PRO A 337 57.42 -11.14 33.92
C PRO A 337 57.59 -11.20 32.39
N ALA A 338 56.96 -12.18 31.74
CA ALA A 338 56.82 -12.27 30.28
C ALA A 338 58.12 -12.41 29.45
N LEU A 339 59.24 -12.83 30.04
CA LEU A 339 60.52 -13.04 29.33
C LEU A 339 60.44 -14.06 28.19
N GLU A 340 59.57 -15.06 28.33
CA GLU A 340 59.37 -16.11 27.33
C GLU A 340 58.36 -15.73 26.22
N GLN A 341 57.70 -14.56 26.32
CA GLN A 341 56.81 -14.11 25.26
C GLN A 341 57.62 -13.74 24.00
N LYS A 342 57.06 -14.03 22.83
CA LYS A 342 57.69 -13.77 21.51
C LYS A 342 57.14 -12.52 20.80
N ASP A 343 56.28 -11.76 21.46
CA ASP A 343 55.63 -10.56 20.92
C ASP A 343 56.34 -9.27 21.41
N GLU A 344 55.72 -8.11 21.18
CA GLU A 344 56.20 -6.80 21.64
C GLU A 344 56.44 -6.75 23.16
N ILE A 345 55.60 -7.43 23.95
CA ILE A 345 55.71 -7.45 25.41
C ILE A 345 56.95 -8.24 25.83
N GLY A 346 57.21 -9.38 25.19
CA GLY A 346 58.44 -10.14 25.41
C GLY A 346 59.71 -9.38 25.03
N ARG A 347 59.68 -8.62 23.92
CA ARG A 347 60.80 -7.74 23.55
C ARG A 347 61.05 -6.65 24.61
N MET A 348 60.00 -6.07 25.19
CA MET A 348 60.13 -5.14 26.31
C MET A 348 60.69 -5.82 27.56
N ALA A 349 60.21 -7.01 27.92
CA ALA A 349 60.69 -7.77 29.08
C ALA A 349 62.20 -8.04 28.99
N ASN A 350 62.68 -8.47 27.82
CA ASN A 350 64.10 -8.72 27.59
C ASN A 350 64.96 -7.44 27.67
N ALA A 351 64.43 -6.30 27.21
CA ALA A 351 65.12 -5.01 27.38
C ALA A 351 65.22 -4.61 28.87
N VAL A 352 64.16 -4.79 29.66
CA VAL A 352 64.19 -4.54 31.11
C VAL A 352 65.17 -5.50 31.82
N LEU A 353 65.28 -6.75 31.35
CA LEU A 353 66.26 -7.71 31.87
C LEU A 353 67.70 -7.26 31.61
N ALA A 354 68.00 -6.77 30.41
CA ALA A 354 69.31 -6.22 30.10
C ALA A 354 69.67 -5.04 31.02
N PHE A 355 68.70 -4.16 31.32
CA PHE A 355 68.88 -3.08 32.30
C PHE A 355 69.18 -3.59 33.71
N LYS A 356 68.43 -4.61 34.17
CA LYS A 356 68.66 -5.24 35.48
C LYS A 356 70.07 -5.84 35.56
N GLN A 357 70.51 -6.54 34.52
CA GLN A 357 71.84 -7.14 34.47
C GLN A 357 72.94 -6.07 34.51
N ALA A 358 72.81 -4.99 33.73
CA ALA A 358 73.76 -3.88 33.75
C ALA A 358 73.84 -3.19 35.13
N ALA A 359 72.71 -3.02 35.82
CA ALA A 359 72.67 -2.44 37.16
C ALA A 359 73.34 -3.36 38.21
N LEU A 360 73.10 -4.68 38.14
CA LEU A 360 73.76 -5.68 38.99
C LEU A 360 75.27 -5.70 38.76
N GLU A 361 75.71 -5.64 37.51
CA GLU A 361 77.13 -5.63 37.17
C GLU A 361 77.82 -4.36 37.65
N LYS A 362 77.18 -3.19 37.52
CA LYS A 362 77.67 -1.94 38.10
C LYS A 362 77.81 -2.04 39.63
N GLN A 363 76.80 -2.57 40.33
CA GLN A 363 76.86 -2.75 41.78
C GLN A 363 77.99 -3.70 42.20
N ARG A 364 78.30 -4.71 41.38
CA ARG A 364 79.40 -5.64 41.61
C ARG A 364 80.78 -5.00 41.37
N VAL A 365 80.88 -4.04 40.46
CA VAL A 365 82.14 -3.32 40.17
C VAL A 365 82.42 -2.21 41.19
N GLU A 366 81.38 -1.63 41.78
CA GLU A 366 81.49 -0.55 42.79
C GLU A 366 81.65 -1.06 44.24
N ALA A 367 81.43 -2.36 44.49
CA ALA A 367 81.64 -3.04 45.77
C ALA A 367 83.01 -3.71 45.85
#